data_AF-A0A927WW88-F1
#
_entry.id   AF-A0A927WW88-F1
#
_cell.length_a   1.000
_cell.length_b   1.000
_cell.length_c   1.000
_cell.angle_alpha   90.00
_cell.angle_beta   90.00
_cell.angle_gamma   90.00
#
_symmetry.space_group_name_H-M   'P 1'
#
loop_
_entity.id
_entity.type
_entity.pdbx_description
1 polymer ?
#
loop_
_entity_poly.entity_id
_entity_poly.type
_entity_poly.pdbx_seq_one_letter_code
_entity_poly.pdbx_strand_id
1 'polypeptide(L)'
;MKLVEAQKIEVGSLYDAWVNDASVKLDKKNFFKLVDAYIAEQEKEICGKCVPCRDGIPHIRALFKEIGEGNGSDEKVLELETLIRNLRSSRCTIGLSVGKNLEVILNNNFELLAPVKEGKDGK
;
A
#
# COMPACT_ATOMS: atom_id res chain seq x y z
N MET A 1 -36.65 -15.46 23.78
CA MET A 1 -35.50 -14.62 23.37
C MET A 1 -34.27 -15.51 23.38
N LYS A 2 -33.81 -16.00 22.22
CA LYS A 2 -32.60 -16.84 22.15
C LYS A 2 -31.40 -15.92 22.38
N LEU A 3 -30.66 -16.16 23.46
CA LEU A 3 -29.36 -15.56 23.69
C LEU A 3 -28.47 -16.03 22.53
N VAL A 4 -28.01 -15.09 21.72
CA VAL A 4 -27.05 -15.38 20.64
C VAL A 4 -25.76 -15.77 21.34
N GLU A 5 -25.30 -17.00 21.14
CA GLU A 5 -23.97 -17.41 21.55
C GLU A 5 -22.98 -16.42 20.93
N ALA A 6 -22.22 -15.73 21.78
CA ALA A 6 -21.13 -14.88 21.32
C ALA A 6 -20.13 -15.79 20.62
N GLN A 7 -20.16 -15.79 19.28
CA GLN A 7 -19.14 -16.46 18.49
C GLN A 7 -17.77 -15.98 19.00
N LYS A 8 -16.91 -16.94 19.31
CA LYS A 8 -15.53 -16.69 19.71
C LYS A 8 -14.77 -16.29 18.45
N ILE A 9 -14.94 -15.04 18.03
CA ILE A 9 -14.23 -14.54 16.86
C ILE A 9 -12.81 -14.19 17.30
N GLU A 10 -11.84 -14.74 16.59
CA GLU A 10 -10.43 -14.45 16.82
C GLU A 10 -10.16 -13.01 16.35
N VAL A 11 -9.50 -12.20 17.19
CA VAL A 11 -9.32 -10.78 16.89
C VAL A 11 -8.51 -10.59 15.59
N GLY A 12 -7.58 -11.52 15.29
CA GLY A 12 -6.87 -11.56 14.02
C GLY A 12 -7.80 -11.66 12.81
N SER A 13 -8.77 -12.57 12.83
CA SER A 13 -9.69 -12.75 11.71
C SER A 13 -10.60 -11.55 11.47
N LEU A 14 -10.99 -10.82 12.52
CA LEU A 14 -11.71 -9.55 12.38
C LEU A 14 -10.83 -8.45 11.77
N TYR A 15 -9.56 -8.39 12.15
CA TYR A 15 -8.61 -7.42 11.60
C TYR A 15 -8.36 -7.68 10.11
N ASP A 16 -8.12 -8.94 9.74
CA ASP A 16 -7.91 -9.34 8.34
C ASP A 16 -9.16 -9.09 7.50
N ALA A 17 -10.34 -9.43 8.03
CA ALA A 17 -11.60 -9.11 7.38
C ALA A 17 -11.77 -7.60 7.19
N TRP A 18 -11.49 -6.77 8.19
CA TRP A 18 -11.60 -5.31 8.08
C TRP A 18 -10.59 -4.69 7.10
N VAL A 19 -9.37 -5.21 7.04
CA VAL A 19 -8.34 -4.79 6.08
C VAL A 19 -8.76 -5.13 4.65
N ASN A 20 -9.33 -6.32 4.44
CA ASN A 20 -9.73 -6.83 3.12
C ASN A 20 -11.16 -6.41 2.69
N ASP A 21 -12.02 -6.00 3.62
CA ASP A 21 -13.37 -5.47 3.36
C ASP A 21 -13.33 -4.04 2.80
N ALA A 22 -12.19 -3.36 2.92
CA ALA A 22 -11.92 -2.13 2.20
C ALA A 22 -11.75 -2.43 0.70
N SER A 23 -12.87 -2.52 -0.01
CA SER A 23 -13.04 -2.98 -1.40
C SER A 23 -12.39 -2.11 -2.51
N VAL A 24 -11.25 -1.48 -2.27
CA VAL A 24 -10.48 -0.74 -3.28
C VAL A 24 -9.86 -1.73 -4.28
N LYS A 25 -10.68 -2.22 -5.21
CA LYS A 25 -10.28 -2.97 -6.38
C LYS A 25 -10.08 -2.00 -7.52
N LEU A 26 -8.83 -1.74 -7.86
CA LEU A 26 -8.48 -0.85 -8.96
C LEU A 26 -8.34 -1.66 -10.24
N ASP A 27 -8.76 -1.08 -11.36
CA ASP A 27 -8.53 -1.73 -12.65
C ASP A 27 -7.02 -1.72 -12.99
N LYS A 28 -6.53 -2.81 -13.56
CA LYS A 28 -5.10 -2.97 -13.92
C LYS A 28 -4.58 -1.84 -14.81
N LYS A 29 -5.44 -1.25 -15.65
CA LYS A 29 -5.04 -0.19 -16.60
C LYS A 29 -4.75 1.13 -15.89
N ASN A 30 -5.45 1.43 -14.81
CA ASN A 30 -5.28 2.68 -14.08
C ASN A 30 -4.60 2.54 -12.71
N PHE A 31 -4.34 1.32 -12.23
CA PHE A 31 -3.74 1.06 -10.91
C PHE A 31 -2.53 1.95 -10.60
N PHE A 32 -1.45 1.84 -11.38
CA PHE A 32 -0.24 2.63 -11.15
C PHE A 32 -0.49 4.14 -11.25
N LYS A 33 -1.35 4.57 -12.16
CA LYS A 33 -1.69 5.98 -12.34
C LYS A 33 -2.43 6.56 -11.13
N LEU A 34 -3.43 5.84 -10.62
CA LEU A 34 -4.27 6.29 -9.51
C LEU A 34 -3.52 6.27 -8.19
N VAL A 35 -2.71 5.24 -7.97
CA VAL A 35 -1.90 5.13 -6.75
C VAL A 35 -0.75 6.15 -6.76
N ASP A 36 -0.08 6.39 -7.90
CA ASP A 36 0.92 7.48 -7.99
C ASP A 36 0.27 8.84 -7.72
N ALA A 37 -0.91 9.12 -8.29
CA ALA A 37 -1.63 10.36 -8.05
C ALA A 37 -2.03 10.51 -6.58
N TYR A 38 -2.46 9.42 -5.93
CA TYR A 38 -2.75 9.41 -4.50
C TYR A 38 -1.51 9.77 -3.68
N ILE A 39 -0.39 9.07 -3.89
CA ILE A 39 0.86 9.31 -3.15
C ILE A 39 1.35 10.74 -3.38
N ALA A 40 1.29 11.23 -4.63
CA ALA A 40 1.66 12.60 -4.99
C ALA A 40 0.84 13.67 -4.25
N GLU A 41 -0.44 13.40 -3.97
CA GLU A 41 -1.27 14.30 -3.18
C GLU A 41 -0.88 14.25 -1.70
N GLN A 42 -0.60 13.05 -1.17
CA GLN A 42 -0.16 12.90 0.22
C GLN A 42 1.19 13.58 0.49
N GLU A 43 2.10 13.59 -0.49
CA GLU A 43 3.38 14.31 -0.42
C GLU A 43 3.21 15.82 -0.18
N LYS A 44 2.11 16.42 -0.65
CA LYS A 44 1.82 17.85 -0.42
C LYS A 44 1.28 18.12 0.98
N GLU A 45 0.62 17.13 1.57
CA GLU A 45 -0.06 17.24 2.86
C GLU A 45 0.86 16.99 4.07
N ILE A 46 2.08 16.46 3.84
CA ILE A 46 3.01 16.20 4.93
C ILE A 46 3.79 17.44 5.38
N CYS A 47 3.93 17.60 6.70
CA CYS A 47 4.63 18.74 7.31
C CYS A 47 6.16 18.58 7.44
N GLY A 48 6.71 17.41 7.12
CA GLY A 48 8.15 17.13 7.19
C GLY A 48 8.76 16.92 8.59
N LYS A 49 7.96 16.88 9.67
CA LYS A 49 8.50 16.81 11.05
C LYS A 49 9.05 15.43 11.46
N CYS A 50 8.54 14.33 10.92
CA CYS A 50 9.03 12.98 11.24
C CYS A 50 9.63 12.30 10.00
N VAL A 51 10.85 11.77 10.18
CA VAL A 51 11.61 10.98 9.19
C VAL A 51 10.76 9.97 8.42
N PRO A 52 9.95 9.09 9.06
CA PRO A 52 9.17 8.10 8.32
C PRO A 52 8.24 8.70 7.27
N CYS A 53 7.59 9.84 7.52
CA CYS A 53 6.73 10.45 6.51
C CYS A 53 7.50 11.37 5.56
N ARG A 54 8.44 12.19 6.08
CA ARG A 54 9.20 13.17 5.30
C ARG A 54 10.01 12.50 4.20
N ASP A 55 10.73 11.44 4.56
CA ASP A 55 11.66 10.77 3.66
C ASP A 55 11.00 9.51 3.06
N GLY A 56 10.12 8.84 3.82
CA GLY A 56 9.50 7.61 3.39
C GLY A 56 8.45 7.79 2.29
N ILE A 57 7.58 8.81 2.34
CA ILE A 57 6.53 8.97 1.32
C ILE A 57 7.13 9.26 -0.07
N PRO A 58 8.10 10.18 -0.22
CA PRO A 58 8.79 10.37 -1.50
C PRO A 58 9.50 9.11 -2.01
N HIS A 59 10.12 8.34 -1.10
CA HIS A 59 10.81 7.11 -1.47
C HIS A 59 9.82 6.03 -1.93
N ILE A 60 8.70 5.86 -1.21
CA ILE A 60 7.60 4.96 -1.60
C ILE A 60 7.13 5.29 -3.01
N ARG A 61 6.93 6.58 -3.33
CA ARG A 61 6.48 7.01 -4.65
C ARG A 61 7.48 6.67 -5.75
N ALA A 62 8.76 6.97 -5.52
CA ALA A 62 9.83 6.67 -6.48
C ALA A 62 9.89 5.18 -6.80
N LEU A 63 9.92 4.35 -5.74
CA LEU A 63 9.96 2.89 -5.88
C LEU A 63 8.69 2.34 -6.56
N PHE A 64 7.52 2.89 -6.23
CA PHE A 64 6.26 2.50 -6.86
C PHE A 64 6.23 2.83 -8.37
N LYS A 65 6.79 3.97 -8.78
CA LYS A 65 6.94 4.31 -10.20
C LYS A 65 7.88 3.36 -10.92
N GLU A 66 9.04 3.04 -10.33
CA GLU A 66 9.97 2.08 -10.92
C GLU A 66 9.31 0.72 -11.15
N ILE A 67 8.50 0.24 -10.19
CA ILE A 67 7.72 -0.98 -10.35
C ILE A 67 6.72 -0.85 -11.52
N GLY A 68 6.00 0.28 -11.60
CA GLY A 68 5.03 0.55 -12.66
C GLY A 68 5.60 0.71 -14.07
N GLU A 69 6.90 1.06 -14.18
CA GLU A 69 7.64 1.17 -15.43
C GLU A 69 8.20 -0.18 -15.93
N GLY A 70 7.90 -1.28 -15.25
CA GLY A 70 8.36 -2.62 -15.61
C GLY A 70 9.68 -3.03 -14.94
N ASN A 71 10.26 -2.18 -14.09
CA ASN A 71 11.49 -2.47 -13.34
C ASN A 71 11.21 -3.06 -11.95
N GLY A 72 10.08 -3.76 -11.79
CA GLY A 72 9.68 -4.41 -10.54
C GLY A 72 10.41 -5.74 -10.31
N SER A 73 10.77 -6.00 -9.06
CA SER A 73 11.30 -7.28 -8.59
C SER A 73 10.69 -7.62 -7.23
N ASP A 74 10.77 -8.88 -6.82
CA ASP A 74 10.25 -9.32 -5.52
C ASP A 74 10.93 -8.55 -4.37
N GLU A 75 12.21 -8.22 -4.51
CA GLU A 75 12.96 -7.40 -3.55
C GLU A 75 12.42 -5.97 -3.46
N LYS A 76 12.09 -5.36 -4.60
CA LYS A 76 11.52 -4.00 -4.63
C LYS A 76 10.11 -3.95 -4.06
N VAL A 77 9.30 -4.99 -4.31
CA VAL A 77 7.96 -5.08 -3.71
C VAL A 77 8.07 -5.26 -2.19
N LEU A 78 9.00 -6.09 -1.72
CA LEU A 78 9.27 -6.26 -0.29
C LEU A 78 9.80 -4.96 0.36
N GLU A 79 10.66 -4.23 -0.33
CA GLU A 79 11.14 -2.92 0.11
C GLU A 79 9.98 -1.91 0.21
N LEU A 80 9.10 -1.87 -0.80
CA LEU A 80 7.91 -1.03 -0.82
C LEU A 80 6.99 -1.32 0.39
N GLU A 81 6.70 -2.59 0.66
CA GLU A 81 5.93 -2.99 1.84
C GLU A 81 6.60 -2.54 3.14
N THR A 82 7.93 -2.68 3.23
CA THR A 82 8.69 -2.32 4.42
C THR A 82 8.63 -0.81 4.68
N LEU A 83 8.81 0.01 3.64
CA LEU A 83 8.70 1.46 3.72
C LEU A 83 7.30 1.90 4.15
N ILE A 84 6.25 1.26 3.61
CA ILE A 84 4.86 1.55 3.98
C ILE A 84 4.60 1.21 5.44
N ARG A 85 5.06 0.03 5.92
CA ARG A 85 4.92 -0.35 7.34
C ARG A 85 5.66 0.63 8.26
N ASN A 86 6.79 1.18 7.85
CA ASN A 86 7.54 2.17 8.64
C ASN A 86 6.73 3.46 8.89
N LEU A 87 5.74 3.79 8.05
CA LEU A 87 4.85 4.94 8.27
C LEU A 87 4.03 4.82 9.57
N ARG A 88 3.88 3.62 10.14
CA ARG A 88 3.28 3.41 11.48
C ARG A 88 4.04 4.11 12.61
N SER A 89 5.29 4.50 12.39
CA SER A 89 6.10 5.29 13.33
C SER A 89 5.93 6.81 13.18
N SER A 90 5.02 7.26 12.31
CA SER A 90 4.72 8.68 12.10
C SER A 90 4.17 9.34 13.37
N ARG A 91 4.54 10.59 13.60
CA ARG A 91 4.13 11.35 14.81
C ARG A 91 2.69 11.85 14.78
N CYS A 92 2.06 11.92 13.61
CA CYS A 92 0.71 12.46 13.45
C CYS A 92 -0.17 11.53 12.63
N THR A 93 -1.47 11.79 12.67
CA THR A 93 -2.51 11.01 11.97
C THR A 93 -2.37 11.03 10.46
N ILE A 94 -1.81 12.09 9.85
CA ILE A 94 -1.58 12.17 8.41
C ILE A 94 -0.59 11.08 7.98
N GLY A 95 0.59 11.00 8.60
CA GLY A 95 1.56 9.96 8.24
C GLY A 95 1.04 8.54 8.50
N LEU A 96 0.29 8.36 9.59
CA LEU A 96 -0.35 7.08 9.92
C LEU A 96 -1.43 6.68 8.91
N SER A 97 -2.27 7.63 8.46
CA SER A 97 -3.34 7.35 7.50
C SER A 97 -2.79 7.01 6.11
N VAL A 98 -1.73 7.70 5.67
CA VAL A 98 -1.04 7.36 4.41
C VAL A 98 -0.52 5.93 4.46
N GLY A 99 0.16 5.55 5.54
CA GLY A 99 0.63 4.17 5.72
C GLY A 99 -0.50 3.15 5.68
N LYS A 100 -1.56 3.39 6.46
CA LYS A 100 -2.69 2.47 6.53
C LYS A 100 -3.42 2.32 5.18
N ASN A 101 -3.62 3.40 4.46
CA ASN A 101 -4.29 3.38 3.16
C ASN A 101 -3.46 2.63 2.12
N LEU A 102 -2.13 2.87 2.10
CA LEU A 102 -1.25 2.15 1.20
C LEU A 102 -1.18 0.65 1.51
N GLU A 103 -1.17 0.24 2.79
CA GLU A 103 -1.26 -1.18 3.16
C GLU A 103 -2.52 -1.83 2.58
N VAL A 104 -3.68 -1.18 2.70
CA VAL A 104 -4.95 -1.68 2.15
C VAL A 104 -4.88 -1.77 0.63
N ILE A 105 -4.37 -0.73 -0.04
CA ILE A 105 -4.23 -0.72 -1.50
C ILE A 105 -3.33 -1.86 -1.96
N LEU A 106 -2.15 -2.04 -1.35
CA LEU A 106 -1.23 -3.11 -1.76
C LEU A 106 -1.79 -4.50 -1.48
N ASN A 107 -2.35 -4.73 -0.30
CA ASN A 107 -2.90 -6.05 0.06
C ASN A 107 -4.04 -6.48 -0.86
N ASN A 108 -4.87 -5.54 -1.30
CA ASN A 108 -6.03 -5.82 -2.14
C ASN A 108 -5.72 -5.88 -3.64
N ASN A 109 -4.50 -5.52 -4.05
CA ASN A 109 -4.10 -5.43 -5.45
C ASN A 109 -2.68 -6.01 -5.67
N PHE A 110 -2.25 -6.93 -4.81
CA PHE A 110 -0.88 -7.48 -4.82
C PHE A 110 -0.54 -8.16 -6.15
N GLU A 111 -1.53 -8.77 -6.79
CA GLU A 111 -1.42 -9.38 -8.12
C GLU A 111 -1.06 -8.40 -9.24
N LEU A 112 -1.26 -7.09 -9.00
CA LEU A 112 -0.90 -6.03 -9.94
C LEU A 112 0.54 -5.53 -9.75
N LEU A 113 1.18 -5.88 -8.63
CA LEU A 113 2.57 -5.54 -8.29
C LEU A 113 3.56 -6.63 -8.70
N ALA A 114 3.06 -7.84 -9.03
CA ALA A 114 3.88 -8.95 -9.48
C ALA A 114 4.74 -8.53 -10.68
N PRO A 115 6.01 -8.99 -10.76
CA PRO A 115 6.94 -8.53 -11.77
C PRO A 115 6.34 -8.69 -13.16
N VAL A 116 6.20 -7.56 -13.86
CA VAL A 116 5.97 -7.56 -15.30
C VAL A 116 7.24 -8.13 -15.92
N LYS A 117 7.29 -9.45 -16.10
CA LYS A 117 8.27 -10.04 -17.01
C LYS A 117 7.92 -9.51 -18.39
N GLU A 118 8.54 -8.42 -18.82
CA GLU A 118 8.71 -8.20 -20.24
C GLU A 118 9.50 -9.39 -20.76
N GLY A 119 8.79 -10.27 -21.45
CA GLY A 119 9.40 -11.16 -22.41
C GLY A 119 10.26 -10.28 -23.31
N LYS A 120 11.54 -10.62 -23.41
CA LYS A 120 12.38 -10.18 -24.52
C LYS A 120 11.77 -10.77 -25.80
N ASP A 121 10.76 -10.11 -26.34
CA ASP A 121 10.35 -10.34 -27.71
C ASP A 121 11.45 -9.75 -28.59
N GLY A 122 12.07 -10.66 -29.33
CA GLY A 122 13.29 -10.42 -30.06
C GLY A 122 13.21 -9.28 -31.06
N LYS A 123 14.32 -8.56 -31.14
CA LYS A 123 14.88 -8.03 -32.37
C LYS A 123 16.38 -8.20 -32.33
#